data_AF-A0A7W1KUQ4-F1
#
_entry.id   AF-A0A7W1KUQ4-F1
#
_cell.length_a   1.000
_cell.length_b   1.000
_cell.length_c   1.000
_cell.angle_alpha   90.00
_cell.angle_beta   90.00
_cell.angle_gamma   90.00
#
_symmetry.space_group_name_H-M   'P 1'
#
loop_
_entity.id
_entity.type
_entity.pdbx_description
1 polymer ?
#
loop_
_entity_poly.entity_id
_entity_poly.type
_entity_poly.pdbx_seq_one_letter_code
_entity_poly.pdbx_strand_id
1 'polypeptide(L)' 'QYEAGATLRGANFVGSPQQVIEKILFQYEIFEHDRFLVQFSLGSLPHDKLMRSIELFGTEVAPAIRDEVARRKVSAPSG' A
#
# COMPACT_ATOMS: atom_id res chain seq x y z
N GLN A 1 -19.30 7.70 -0.56
CA GLN A 1 -17.91 8.24 -0.61
C GLN A 1 -16.86 7.19 -0.25
N TYR A 2 -17.06 6.41 0.82
CA TYR A 2 -16.14 5.32 1.21
C TYR A 2 -15.85 4.31 0.09
N GLU A 3 -16.89 3.73 -0.51
CA GLU A 3 -16.75 2.68 -1.55
C GLU A 3 -15.97 3.18 -2.77
N ALA A 4 -16.33 4.36 -3.29
CA ALA A 4 -15.60 5.00 -4.38
C ALA A 4 -14.12 5.23 -4.03
N GLY A 5 -13.84 5.65 -2.79
CA GLY A 5 -12.48 5.84 -2.29
C GLY A 5 -11.69 4.53 -2.16
N ALA A 6 -12.35 3.41 -1.88
CA ALA A 6 -11.74 2.09 -1.73
C ALA A 6 -11.44 1.38 -3.07
N THR A 7 -11.97 1.88 -4.20
CA THR A 7 -11.61 1.36 -5.54
C THR A 7 -10.13 1.53 -5.85
N LEU A 8 -9.59 0.81 -6.84
CA LEU A 8 -8.18 0.91 -7.27
C LEU A 8 -7.74 2.36 -7.57
N ARG A 9 -8.62 3.16 -8.18
CA ARG A 9 -8.35 4.56 -8.53
C ARG A 9 -8.78 5.58 -7.46
N GLY A 10 -9.40 5.12 -6.37
CA GLY A 10 -9.79 5.99 -5.25
C GLY A 10 -8.62 6.31 -4.33
N ALA A 11 -8.80 7.25 -3.39
CA ALA A 11 -7.71 7.70 -2.51
C ALA A 11 -7.45 6.81 -1.28
N ASN A 12 -8.37 5.91 -0.92
CA ASN A 12 -8.29 5.15 0.34
C ASN A 12 -7.62 3.79 0.13
N PHE A 13 -6.56 3.50 0.87
CA PHE A 13 -5.88 2.19 0.88
C PHE A 13 -6.56 1.26 1.89
N VAL A 14 -7.72 0.71 1.50
CA VAL A 14 -8.56 -0.12 2.38
C VAL A 14 -8.96 -1.40 1.67
N GLY A 15 -8.78 -2.55 2.32
CA GLY A 15 -9.07 -3.86 1.75
C GLY A 15 -8.22 -4.95 2.41
N SER A 16 -8.09 -6.09 1.73
CA SER A 16 -7.12 -7.12 2.08
C SER A 16 -5.68 -6.64 1.82
N PRO A 17 -4.65 -7.29 2.43
CA PRO A 17 -3.26 -7.00 2.11
C PRO A 17 -2.97 -7.02 0.60
N GLN A 18 -3.52 -7.98 -0.14
CA GLN A 18 -3.32 -8.11 -1.59
C GLN A 18 -3.91 -6.91 -2.35
N GLN A 19 -5.11 -6.45 -1.98
CA GLN A 19 -5.73 -5.27 -2.60
C GLN A 19 -4.93 -4.00 -2.32
N VAL A 20 -4.38 -3.86 -1.11
CA VAL A 20 -3.53 -2.71 -0.75
C VAL A 20 -2.20 -2.75 -1.51
N ILE A 21 -1.57 -3.93 -1.64
CA ILE A 21 -0.34 -4.12 -2.42
C ILE A 21 -0.57 -3.73 -3.88
N GLU A 22 -1.60 -4.28 -4.52
CA GLU A 22 -1.97 -3.97 -5.91
C GLU A 22 -2.11 -2.47 -6.13
N LYS A 23 -2.81 -1.80 -5.20
CA LYS A 23 -3.06 -0.37 -5.29
C LYS A 23 -1.79 0.48 -5.11
N ILE A 24 -0.90 0.13 -4.20
CA ILE A 24 0.36 0.86 -4.01
C ILE A 24 1.27 0.68 -5.24
N LEU A 25 1.33 -0.53 -5.81
CA LEU A 25 2.11 -0.79 -7.02
C LEU A 25 1.52 -0.06 -8.23
N PHE A 26 0.19 -0.03 -8.38
CA PHE A 26 -0.48 0.79 -9.38
C PHE A 26 -0.13 2.28 -9.22
N GLN A 27 -0.12 2.80 -7.99
CA GLN A 27 0.32 4.18 -7.73
C GLN A 27 1.81 4.39 -8.08
N TYR A 28 2.66 3.41 -7.79
CA TYR A 28 4.09 3.45 -8.11
C TYR A 28 4.35 3.52 -9.61
N GLU A 29 3.58 2.80 -10.43
CA GLU A 29 3.68 2.86 -11.90
C GLU A 29 3.36 4.24 -12.47
N ILE A 30 2.55 5.02 -11.77
CA ILE A 30 2.12 6.35 -12.24
C ILE A 30 3.11 7.43 -11.79
N PHE A 31 3.58 7.35 -10.55
CA PHE A 31 4.32 8.44 -9.92
C PHE A 31 5.79 8.15 -9.65
N GLU A 32 6.22 6.87 -9.76
CA GLU A 32 7.58 6.42 -9.45
C GLU A 32 8.08 6.93 -8.08
N HIS A 33 7.20 6.95 -7.09
CA HIS A 33 7.48 7.54 -5.79
C HIS A 33 8.49 6.70 -4.99
N ASP A 34 9.45 7.36 -4.34
CA ASP A 34 10.43 6.69 -3.48
C ASP A 34 9.92 6.41 -2.05
N ARG A 35 8.85 7.08 -1.63
CA ARG A 35 8.30 6.98 -0.28
C ARG A 35 6.78 6.95 -0.28
N PHE A 36 6.24 5.93 0.38
CA PHE A 36 4.83 5.80 0.69
C PHE A 36 4.60 6.02 2.19
N LEU A 37 3.67 6.91 2.54
CA LEU A 37 3.26 7.18 3.92
C LEU A 37 1.75 6.91 4.05
N VAL A 38 1.36 6.21 5.11
CA VAL A 38 -0.04 5.86 5.37
C VAL A 38 -0.43 6.21 6.80
N GLN A 39 -1.62 6.79 6.94
CA GLN A 39 -2.25 7.03 8.23
C GLN A 39 -3.26 5.91 8.50
N PHE A 40 -3.07 5.15 9.58
CA PHE A 40 -3.97 4.06 9.94
C PHE A 40 -5.13 4.50 10.85
N SER A 41 -4.93 5.52 11.66
CA SER A 41 -5.93 5.98 12.63
C SER A 41 -6.79 7.08 12.02
N LEU A 42 -8.10 6.82 11.91
CA LEU A 42 -9.12 7.83 11.61
C LEU A 42 -10.13 7.83 12.77
N GLY A 43 -10.09 8.87 13.62
CA GLY A 43 -10.98 8.97 14.78
C GLY A 43 -10.75 7.85 15.81
N SER A 44 -11.83 7.36 16.42
CA SER A 44 -11.79 6.38 17.51
C SER A 44 -11.81 4.92 17.01
N LEU A 45 -10.77 4.49 16.29
CA LEU A 45 -10.63 3.07 15.94
C LEU A 45 -10.20 2.27 17.19
N PRO A 46 -10.80 1.10 17.46
CA PRO A 46 -10.31 0.20 18.51
C PRO A 46 -8.82 -0.11 18.34
N HIS A 47 -8.07 -0.03 19.43
CA HIS A 47 -6.60 -0.15 19.41
C HIS A 47 -6.13 -1.50 18.86
N ASP A 48 -6.83 -2.58 19.19
CA ASP A 48 -6.57 -3.93 18.67
C ASP A 48 -6.65 -3.99 17.14
N LYS A 49 -7.68 -3.37 16.55
CA LYS A 49 -7.84 -3.29 15.10
C LYS A 49 -6.76 -2.43 14.45
N LEU A 50 -6.39 -1.31 15.08
CA LEU A 50 -5.29 -0.47 14.63
C LEU A 50 -3.98 -1.26 14.60
N MET A 51 -3.65 -1.95 15.70
CA MET A 51 -2.44 -2.75 15.81
C MET A 51 -2.43 -3.90 14.80
N ARG A 52 -3.58 -4.54 14.55
CA ARG A 52 -3.70 -5.58 13.52
C ARG A 52 -3.43 -5.03 12.11
N SER A 53 -3.93 -3.84 11.77
CA SER A 53 -3.64 -3.20 10.48
C SER A 53 -2.16 -2.85 10.32
N ILE A 54 -1.52 -2.36 11.39
CA ILE A 54 -0.07 -2.07 11.40
C ILE A 54 0.74 -3.37 11.22
N GLU A 55 0.36 -4.44 11.93
CA GLU A 55 1.00 -5.75 11.82
C GLU A 55 0.93 -6.26 10.39
N LEU A 56 -0.28 -6.38 9.82
CA LEU A 56 -0.48 -6.84 8.43
C LEU A 56 0.30 -5.99 7.43
N PHE A 57 0.35 -4.67 7.63
CA PHE A 57 1.13 -3.81 6.77
C PHE A 57 2.63 -4.10 6.87
N GLY A 58 3.15 -4.27 8.09
CA GLY A 58 4.56 -4.53 8.35
C GLY A 58 5.02 -5.92 7.92
N THR A 59 4.17 -6.94 8.03
CA THR A 59 4.53 -8.35 7.77
C THR A 59 4.17 -8.84 6.39
N GLU A 60 3.15 -8.28 5.74
CA GLU A 60 2.68 -8.74 4.42
C GLU A 60 2.85 -7.67 3.34
N VAL A 61 2.32 -6.46 3.56
CA VAL A 61 2.24 -5.43 2.52
C VAL A 61 3.61 -4.82 2.20
N ALA A 62 4.32 -4.34 3.21
CA ALA A 62 5.60 -3.65 3.02
C ALA A 62 6.69 -4.55 2.40
N PRO A 63 6.88 -5.81 2.83
CA PRO A 63 7.83 -6.72 2.18
C PRO A 63 7.49 -6.96 0.70
N ALA A 64 6.22 -7.28 0.39
CA ALA A 64 5.81 -7.59 -0.98
C ALA A 64 6.07 -6.43 -1.96
N ILE A 65 5.81 -5.18 -1.53
CA ILE A 65 6.05 -3.99 -2.35
C ILE A 65 7.56 -3.75 -2.53
N ARG A 66 8.35 -3.89 -1.47
CA ARG A 66 9.81 -3.72 -1.54
C ARG A 66 10.44 -4.71 -2.52
N ASP A 67 10.04 -5.98 -2.43
CA ASP A 67 10.52 -7.03 -3.31
C ASP A 67 10.19 -6.74 -4.78
N GLU A 68 8.94 -6.35 -5.05
CA GLU A 68 8.50 -6.03 -6.40
C GLU A 68 9.21 -4.80 -6.98
N VAL A 69 9.34 -3.72 -6.21
CA VAL A 69 10.05 -2.51 -6.64
C VAL A 69 11.53 -2.80 -6.88
N ALA A 70 12.18 -3.59 -6.03
CA ALA A 70 13.57 -4.01 -6.22
C ALA A 70 13.73 -4.82 -7.52
N ARG A 71 12.82 -5.78 -7.77
CA ARG A 71 12.79 -6.59 -8.99
C ARG A 71 12.70 -5.71 -10.25
N ARG A 72 11.82 -4.71 -10.23
CA ARG A 72 11.63 -3.75 -11.32
C ARG A 72 12.87 -2.89 -11.57
N LYS A 73 13.49 -2.38 -10.50
CA LYS A 73 14.73 -1.58 -10.60
C LYS A 73 15.89 -2.38 -11.20
N VAL A 74 16.00 -3.69 -10.90
CA VAL A 74 17.00 -4.58 -11.52
C VAL A 74 16.70 -4.84 -13.00
N SER A 75 15.43 -4.86 -13.39
CA SER A 75 14.99 -5.20 -14.75
C SER A 75 14.97 -3.99 -15.70
N ALA A 76 15.08 -2.78 -15.16
CA ALA A 76 15.19 -1.56 -15.94
C ALA A 76 16.57 -1.55 -16.65
N PRO A 77 16.63 -1.44 -18.00
CA PRO A 77 17.89 -1.38 -18.70
C PRO A 77 18.67 -0.17 -18.21
N SER A 78 19.90 -0.39 -17.76
CA SER A 78 20.86 0.67 -17.47
C SER A 78 21.13 1.44 -18.75
N GLY A 79 20.42 2.56 -18.91
CA GLY A 79 20.67 3.58 -19.92
C GLY A 79 21.95 4.35 -19.64
#